data_AF-A0AAD4S6L8-F1
#
_entry.id   AF-A0AAD4S6L8-F1
#
_cell.length_a   1.000
_cell.length_b   1.000
_cell.length_c   1.000
_cell.angle_alpha   90.00
_cell.angle_beta   90.00
_cell.angle_gamma   90.00
#
_symmetry.space_group_name_H-M   'P 1'
#
loop_
_entity.id
_entity.type
_entity.pdbx_description
1 polymer ?
#
loop_
_entity_poly.entity_id
_entity_poly.type
_entity_poly.pdbx_seq_one_letter_code
_entity_poly.pdbx_strand_id
1 'polypeptide(L)'
;MLISSATLTPSAISVASLSRSSTSRVSNFANLEISSKISLRGFRARVSSKAVVKVKAMAELVEDKESIKNVQNIIRLKKSSSEIDDNVNVCHSLTFIDVRSEQELLSGIRKEQEAGRLPSNVAAGLEELYKNYRDAVLKSGHPNAHEIILSNMSVAFDRMLLEVEDPFAFSPYHKAIREPFDYYLFGQTYIRPLIDFRRSYVGNLSVFADMEDKLNQGHNVILISNHQSEADPAVISLLLETTNSYISENLTYVAGDRVLTDPLCRPFSMGRNLVCVYSKKHMNDNPELADMKRRSNTRSLKEMALLLRGGSQIIWIAPSGGRDRPDPSTGEWFPAPFDTSSVDNIRRLADHSGPPGHIYPLTLTCHDIMPPPLQVEKEIGEKRVISYHGVGLSVAPEMSFNQVAANHENPEEGKAAFSQALYNSVTEHYNTLKEAIHGKQGLISECWRPKACYNAQLCTWDIVLPGWTLYQEGEVLEFIISLAIVQIFARNRSAQKM
;
A
#
# COMPACT_ATOMS: atom_id res chain seq x y z
N MET A 1 -57.09 29.00 -0.45
CA MET A 1 -57.98 30.10 -0.87
C MET A 1 -57.73 31.30 0.02
N LEU A 2 -57.77 32.47 -0.61
CA LEU A 2 -57.40 33.83 -0.22
C LEU A 2 -58.02 34.41 1.08
N ILE A 3 -57.22 35.24 1.80
CA ILE A 3 -57.47 36.66 2.23
C ILE A 3 -58.61 36.89 3.27
N SER A 4 -58.60 37.79 4.28
CA SER A 4 -57.78 38.89 4.83
C SER A 4 -58.27 39.08 6.29
N SER A 5 -57.54 39.68 7.23
CA SER A 5 -57.67 41.14 7.46
C SER A 5 -56.55 41.70 8.36
N ALA A 6 -56.13 42.92 8.00
CA ALA A 6 -55.11 43.79 8.59
C ALA A 6 -55.61 44.49 9.89
N THR A 7 -54.85 45.24 10.71
CA THR A 7 -53.86 46.32 10.45
C THR A 7 -53.24 46.85 11.78
N LEU A 8 -51.96 47.30 11.72
CA LEU A 8 -51.30 48.50 12.34
C LEU A 8 -51.16 48.59 13.90
N THR A 9 -50.09 49.06 14.58
CA THR A 9 -48.84 49.84 14.31
C THR A 9 -47.96 49.95 15.61
N PRO A 10 -46.75 50.57 15.63
CA PRO A 10 -45.54 49.98 16.23
C PRO A 10 -44.91 50.77 17.40
N SER A 11 -43.87 50.20 18.01
CA SER A 11 -42.92 50.90 18.89
C SER A 11 -41.51 50.78 18.31
N ALA A 12 -40.89 51.93 18.06
CA ALA A 12 -39.50 52.08 17.65
C ALA A 12 -38.54 51.78 18.81
N ILE A 13 -37.29 51.38 18.49
CA ILE A 13 -36.05 52.13 18.82
C ILE A 13 -34.83 51.49 18.13
N SER A 14 -34.24 52.34 17.30
CA SER A 14 -32.89 52.50 16.74
C SER A 14 -31.79 51.43 16.82
N VAL A 15 -31.14 51.32 15.66
CA VAL A 15 -29.88 50.67 15.31
C VAL A 15 -28.72 51.64 15.59
N ALA A 16 -27.54 51.15 16.00
CA ALA A 16 -26.27 51.76 15.59
C ALA A 16 -25.10 50.77 15.69
N SER A 17 -24.54 50.48 14.51
CA SER A 17 -23.23 49.93 14.21
C SER A 17 -22.08 50.78 14.79
N LEU A 18 -21.00 50.14 15.21
CA LEU A 18 -19.71 50.80 15.43
C LEU A 18 -18.57 50.08 14.70
N SER A 19 -17.94 50.87 13.85
CA SER A 19 -16.84 50.58 12.94
C SER A 19 -15.47 50.72 13.60
N ARG A 20 -14.47 50.11 12.94
CA ARG A 20 -13.02 50.29 13.09
C ARG A 20 -12.58 51.72 13.41
N SER A 21 -11.58 51.85 14.28
CA SER A 21 -10.47 52.79 14.07
C SER A 21 -9.18 52.30 14.74
N SER A 22 -8.09 52.57 14.03
CA SER A 22 -6.68 52.34 14.33
C SER A 22 -6.15 53.37 15.33
N THR A 23 -5.29 52.94 16.26
CA THR A 23 -4.29 53.83 16.87
C THR A 23 -2.98 53.10 17.16
N SER A 24 -1.91 53.78 16.78
CA SER A 24 -0.50 53.49 17.02
C SER A 24 -0.12 53.63 18.49
N ARG A 25 0.70 52.72 19.02
CA ARG A 25 1.64 53.02 20.11
C ARG A 25 2.99 52.37 19.88
N VAL A 26 3.99 53.24 19.93
CA VAL A 26 5.42 53.00 19.95
C VAL A 26 5.81 52.48 21.35
N SER A 27 6.69 51.49 21.41
CA SER A 27 7.53 51.25 22.58
C SER A 27 8.88 50.67 22.14
N ASN A 28 9.91 51.51 22.24
CA ASN A 28 11.32 51.15 22.13
C ASN A 28 11.71 50.17 23.25
N PHE A 29 12.47 49.12 22.93
CA PHE A 29 13.54 48.63 23.81
C PHE A 29 14.63 47.93 22.98
N ALA A 30 15.78 48.61 22.97
CA ALA A 30 17.17 48.15 23.02
C ALA A 30 17.63 46.87 22.28
N ASN A 31 18.46 47.14 21.28
CA ASN A 31 19.66 46.42 20.84
C ASN A 31 20.25 45.38 21.81
N LEU A 32 20.51 44.19 21.29
CA LEU A 32 21.69 43.40 21.68
C LEU A 32 22.37 42.88 20.40
N GLU A 33 23.47 43.53 20.03
CA GLU A 33 24.43 43.00 19.06
C GLU A 33 25.24 41.88 19.73
N ILE A 34 25.28 40.71 19.10
CA ILE A 34 26.37 39.75 19.31
C ILE A 34 26.95 39.40 17.94
N SER A 35 28.12 39.97 17.70
CA SER A 35 29.05 39.62 16.64
C SER A 35 29.61 38.22 16.87
N SER A 36 29.58 37.35 15.86
CA SER A 36 30.75 36.53 15.56
C SER A 36 30.78 36.12 14.09
N LYS A 37 31.88 36.49 13.45
CA LYS A 37 32.29 36.13 12.10
C LYS A 37 32.70 34.65 12.07
N ILE A 38 32.19 33.86 11.14
CA ILE A 38 32.98 32.78 10.51
C ILE A 38 32.66 32.74 9.01
N SER A 39 33.72 32.86 8.23
CA SER A 39 33.73 32.80 6.77
C SER A 39 33.63 31.35 6.30
N LEU A 40 32.86 31.07 5.25
CA LEU A 40 33.17 29.97 4.35
C LEU A 40 33.06 30.41 2.89
N ARG A 41 34.16 30.09 2.21
CA ARG A 41 34.53 30.44 0.84
C ARG A 41 33.48 29.99 -0.17
N GLY A 42 33.28 30.84 -1.18
CA GLY A 42 32.58 30.47 -2.40
C GLY A 42 33.28 29.32 -3.12
N PHE A 43 32.47 28.39 -3.63
CA PHE A 43 32.82 27.56 -4.76
C PHE A 43 31.75 27.73 -5.84
N ARG A 44 32.23 28.13 -7.02
CA ARG A 44 31.47 28.24 -8.27
C ARG A 44 30.78 26.91 -8.58
N ALA A 45 29.47 26.95 -8.77
CA ALA A 45 28.75 25.90 -9.47
C ALA A 45 29.21 25.86 -10.94
N ARG A 46 29.97 24.83 -11.31
CA ARG A 46 30.17 24.43 -12.70
C ARG A 46 29.14 23.37 -13.04
N VAL A 47 28.22 23.72 -13.92
CA VAL A 47 27.45 22.79 -14.73
C VAL A 47 28.44 22.08 -15.66
N SER A 48 28.53 20.74 -15.59
CA SER A 48 28.97 19.92 -16.71
C SER A 48 28.65 18.43 -16.52
N SER A 49 27.99 17.91 -17.55
CA SER A 49 28.15 16.57 -18.15
C SER A 49 27.90 15.31 -17.31
N LYS A 50 26.77 14.65 -17.63
CA LYS A 50 26.60 13.19 -17.78
C LYS A 50 27.65 12.33 -17.06
N ALA A 51 27.41 12.00 -15.81
CA ALA A 51 28.02 10.86 -15.15
C ALA A 51 27.05 9.69 -15.21
N VAL A 52 27.28 8.77 -16.15
CA VAL A 52 26.68 7.43 -16.10
C VAL A 52 27.34 6.72 -14.92
N VAL A 53 26.67 6.72 -13.77
CA VAL A 53 27.12 5.93 -12.63
C VAL A 53 26.70 4.48 -12.89
N LYS A 54 27.66 3.69 -13.34
CA LYS A 54 27.55 2.24 -13.47
C LYS A 54 27.59 1.65 -12.05
N VAL A 55 26.45 1.63 -11.37
CA VAL A 55 26.33 0.93 -10.08
C VAL A 55 26.16 -0.56 -10.37
N LYS A 56 27.20 -1.32 -10.00
CA LYS A 56 27.31 -2.75 -10.17
C LYS A 56 26.58 -3.41 -8.99
N ALA A 57 25.29 -3.72 -9.14
CA ALA A 57 24.61 -4.59 -8.18
C ALA A 57 25.05 -6.04 -8.46
N MET A 58 25.88 -6.57 -7.56
CA MET A 58 26.16 -8.00 -7.51
C MET A 58 24.96 -8.72 -6.91
N ALA A 59 24.67 -9.90 -7.43
CA ALA A 59 23.85 -10.88 -6.74
C ALA A 59 24.59 -11.29 -5.45
N GLU A 60 24.24 -10.67 -4.32
CA GLU A 60 24.60 -11.19 -3.00
C GLU A 60 23.36 -11.78 -2.33
N LEU A 61 23.20 -13.09 -2.52
CA LEU A 61 22.37 -14.02 -1.75
C LEU A 61 22.87 -14.18 -0.29
N VAL A 62 23.42 -13.11 0.30
CA VAL A 62 24.05 -13.12 1.63
C VAL A 62 23.17 -12.40 2.67
N GLU A 63 22.37 -11.41 2.25
CA GLU A 63 21.51 -10.64 3.17
C GLU A 63 20.29 -11.41 3.68
N ASP A 64 19.73 -12.35 2.90
CA ASP A 64 18.59 -13.17 3.33
C ASP A 64 18.95 -14.14 4.46
N LYS A 65 20.17 -14.68 4.47
CA LYS A 65 20.64 -15.58 5.55
C LYS A 65 20.99 -14.82 6.82
N GLU A 66 21.53 -13.60 6.71
CA GLU A 66 21.84 -12.77 7.88
C GLU A 66 20.59 -12.18 8.53
N SER A 67 19.62 -11.72 7.76
CA SER A 67 18.34 -11.22 8.28
C SER A 67 17.54 -12.31 9.00
N ILE A 68 17.45 -13.53 8.45
CA ILE A 68 16.78 -14.68 9.08
C ILE A 68 17.52 -15.13 10.35
N LYS A 69 18.86 -15.19 10.32
CA LYS A 69 19.67 -15.47 11.52
C LYS A 69 19.51 -14.39 12.57
N ASN A 70 19.37 -13.12 12.19
CA ASN A 70 19.17 -12.01 13.11
C ASN A 70 17.81 -12.11 13.80
N VAL A 71 16.73 -12.44 13.09
CA VAL A 71 15.40 -12.68 13.70
C VAL A 71 15.45 -13.85 14.69
N GLN A 72 16.07 -14.98 14.31
CA GLN A 72 16.23 -16.13 15.20
C GLN A 72 17.12 -15.79 16.41
N ASN A 73 18.16 -14.98 16.24
CA ASN A 73 19.05 -14.54 17.32
C ASN A 73 18.37 -13.56 18.29
N ILE A 74 17.51 -12.65 17.82
CA ILE A 74 16.74 -11.75 18.70
C ILE A 74 15.77 -12.55 19.57
N ILE A 75 15.08 -13.55 19.00
CA ILE A 75 14.23 -14.48 19.76
C ILE A 75 15.08 -15.24 20.80
N ARG A 76 16.31 -15.63 20.44
CA ARG A 76 17.26 -16.32 21.32
C ARG A 76 17.80 -15.43 22.44
N LEU A 77 17.98 -14.12 22.24
CA LEU A 77 18.44 -13.19 23.27
C LEU A 77 17.39 -13.00 24.38
N LYS A 78 16.10 -13.04 24.05
CA LYS A 78 15.01 -13.06 25.05
C LYS A 78 15.05 -14.29 25.97
N LYS A 79 15.63 -15.42 25.51
CA LYS A 79 15.87 -16.62 26.33
C LYS A 79 16.83 -16.37 27.50
N SER A 80 17.73 -15.40 27.37
CA SER A 80 18.77 -15.13 28.39
C SER A 80 18.42 -14.04 29.40
N SER A 81 17.35 -13.25 29.15
CA SER A 81 17.01 -12.08 29.97
C SER A 81 15.80 -12.26 30.88
N SER A 82 15.14 -13.42 30.88
CA SER A 82 14.03 -13.70 31.80
C SER A 82 14.54 -14.28 33.11
N GLU A 83 15.03 -13.41 34.00
CA GLU A 83 15.04 -13.72 35.44
C GLU A 83 13.60 -13.74 35.96
N ILE A 84 13.32 -14.75 36.77
CA ILE A 84 12.00 -15.23 37.19
C ILE A 84 11.35 -14.22 38.14
N ASP A 85 10.12 -13.78 37.84
CA ASP A 85 9.22 -13.15 38.82
C ASP A 85 7.91 -13.97 38.86
N ASP A 86 7.65 -14.56 40.03
CA ASP A 86 6.56 -15.52 40.29
C ASP A 86 5.20 -14.83 40.47
N ASN A 87 4.69 -14.22 39.40
CA ASN A 87 3.28 -13.88 39.27
C ASN A 87 2.79 -14.36 37.92
N VAL A 88 1.77 -15.23 37.93
CA VAL A 88 1.13 -15.94 36.80
C VAL A 88 1.10 -15.10 35.51
N ASN A 89 2.21 -15.11 34.78
CA ASN A 89 2.36 -14.57 33.45
C ASN A 89 2.51 -15.82 32.59
N VAL A 90 1.47 -16.18 31.85
CA VAL A 90 1.56 -17.31 30.92
C VAL A 90 2.61 -16.90 29.89
N CYS A 91 3.84 -17.37 30.09
CA CYS A 91 4.94 -17.10 29.19
C CYS A 91 4.57 -17.64 27.80
N HIS A 92 4.76 -16.82 26.77
CA HIS A 92 4.47 -17.17 25.38
C HIS A 92 5.07 -18.53 25.01
N SER A 93 4.25 -19.42 24.47
CA SER A 93 4.70 -20.75 24.07
C SER A 93 5.62 -20.68 22.85
N LEU A 94 6.87 -21.12 23.02
CA LEU A 94 7.86 -21.18 21.94
C LEU A 94 7.79 -22.49 21.13
N THR A 95 6.64 -23.19 21.12
CA THR A 95 6.49 -24.50 20.47
C THR A 95 6.82 -24.46 18.97
N PHE A 96 6.58 -23.34 18.30
CA PHE A 96 6.86 -23.18 16.87
C PHE A 96 8.27 -22.66 16.56
N ILE A 97 9.07 -22.35 17.59
CA ILE A 97 10.47 -21.96 17.43
C ILE A 97 11.35 -23.22 17.39
N ASP A 98 12.43 -23.17 16.60
CA ASP A 98 13.41 -24.26 16.43
C ASP A 98 12.89 -25.56 15.78
N VAL A 99 11.67 -25.54 15.22
CA VAL A 99 11.09 -26.63 14.44
C VAL A 99 12.01 -27.01 13.26
N ARG A 100 12.29 -28.30 13.09
CA ARG A 100 13.22 -28.85 12.08
C ARG A 100 12.54 -29.64 10.98
N SER A 101 11.24 -29.89 11.08
CA SER A 101 10.48 -30.64 10.09
C SER A 101 9.01 -30.20 9.99
N GLU A 102 8.38 -30.53 8.86
CA GLU A 102 6.93 -30.36 8.67
C GLU A 102 6.13 -31.12 9.74
N GLN A 103 6.57 -32.33 10.08
CA GLN A 103 5.92 -33.17 11.09
C GLN A 103 5.94 -32.50 12.46
N GLU A 104 7.09 -31.93 12.86
CA GLU A 104 7.20 -31.18 14.11
C GLU A 104 6.28 -29.95 14.09
N LEU A 105 6.25 -29.18 13.00
CA LEU A 105 5.40 -27.99 12.87
C LEU A 105 3.91 -28.33 13.07
N LEU A 106 3.42 -29.34 12.35
CA LEU A 106 2.03 -29.76 12.41
C LEU A 106 1.69 -30.43 13.76
N SER A 107 2.62 -31.17 14.36
CA SER A 107 2.44 -31.70 15.72
C SER A 107 2.36 -30.58 16.77
N GLY A 108 3.05 -29.46 16.54
CA GLY A 108 2.99 -28.26 17.36
C GLY A 108 1.58 -27.69 17.45
N ILE A 109 0.86 -27.63 16.32
CA ILE A 109 -0.55 -27.18 16.29
C ILE A 109 -1.41 -28.04 17.24
N ARG A 110 -1.31 -29.37 17.11
CA ARG A 110 -2.09 -30.31 17.94
C ARG A 110 -1.76 -30.17 19.42
N LYS A 111 -0.47 -30.04 19.74
CA LYS A 111 0.01 -29.85 21.12
C LYS A 111 -0.54 -28.57 21.75
N GLU A 112 -0.55 -27.46 21.01
CA GLU A 112 -1.10 -26.18 21.50
C GLU A 112 -2.63 -26.22 21.62
N GLN A 113 -3.30 -26.95 20.74
CA GLN A 113 -4.74 -27.18 20.81
C GLN A 113 -5.13 -28.06 22.02
N GLU A 114 -4.44 -29.17 22.24
CA GLU A 114 -4.62 -30.06 23.41
C GLU A 114 -4.33 -29.34 24.73
N ALA A 115 -3.37 -28.41 24.73
CA ALA A 115 -3.07 -27.55 25.87
C ALA A 115 -4.09 -26.42 26.09
N GLY A 116 -5.10 -26.27 25.23
CA GLY A 116 -6.13 -25.25 25.31
C GLY A 116 -5.67 -23.83 24.98
N ARG A 117 -4.45 -23.65 24.44
CA ARG A 117 -3.90 -22.35 24.05
C ARG A 117 -4.28 -21.94 22.63
N LEU A 118 -4.69 -22.90 21.80
CA LEU A 118 -5.09 -22.67 20.42
C LEU A 118 -6.54 -23.11 20.16
N PRO A 119 -7.48 -22.19 19.88
CA PRO A 119 -8.86 -22.54 19.54
C PRO A 119 -8.95 -23.41 18.28
N SER A 120 -9.89 -24.36 18.26
CA SER A 120 -10.02 -25.35 17.18
C SER A 120 -10.20 -24.73 15.78
N ASN A 121 -10.92 -23.61 15.67
CA ASN A 121 -11.09 -22.90 14.41
C ASN A 121 -9.77 -22.27 13.93
N VAL A 122 -8.95 -21.73 14.84
CA VAL A 122 -7.63 -21.18 14.51
C VAL A 122 -6.67 -22.30 14.14
N ALA A 123 -6.66 -23.41 14.88
CA ALA A 123 -5.84 -24.59 14.58
C ALA A 123 -6.10 -25.12 13.17
N ALA A 124 -7.38 -25.28 12.79
CA ALA A 124 -7.76 -25.68 11.44
C ALA A 124 -7.29 -24.66 10.38
N GLY A 125 -7.40 -23.36 10.68
CA GLY A 125 -6.90 -22.29 9.83
C GLY A 125 -5.38 -22.34 9.63
N LEU A 126 -4.61 -22.68 10.67
CA LEU A 126 -3.15 -22.84 10.57
C LEU A 126 -2.78 -24.03 9.67
N GLU A 127 -3.43 -25.18 9.84
CA GLU A 127 -3.19 -26.35 8.98
C GLU A 127 -3.50 -26.06 7.51
N GLU A 128 -4.63 -25.38 7.24
CA GLU A 128 -4.97 -24.94 5.89
C GLU A 128 -3.96 -23.95 5.33
N LEU A 129 -3.58 -22.94 6.12
CA LEU A 129 -2.59 -21.94 5.74
C LEU A 129 -1.26 -22.58 5.36
N TYR A 130 -0.76 -23.52 6.18
CA TYR A 130 0.48 -24.24 5.89
C TYR A 130 0.41 -24.98 4.57
N LYS A 131 -0.67 -25.74 4.36
CA LYS A 131 -0.83 -26.52 3.13
C LYS A 131 -0.82 -25.61 1.90
N ASN A 132 -1.61 -24.54 1.92
CA ASN A 132 -1.73 -23.65 0.77
C ASN A 132 -0.45 -22.85 0.52
N TYR A 133 0.23 -22.39 1.57
CA TYR A 133 1.52 -21.72 1.45
C TYR A 133 2.61 -22.65 0.91
N ARG A 134 2.73 -23.86 1.49
CA ARG A 134 3.67 -24.89 1.03
C ARG A 134 3.47 -25.19 -0.45
N ASP A 135 2.24 -25.47 -0.86
CA ASP A 135 1.92 -25.85 -2.23
C ASP A 135 2.23 -24.69 -3.20
N ALA A 136 1.96 -23.44 -2.82
CA ALA A 136 2.28 -22.25 -3.61
C ALA A 136 3.80 -22.04 -3.77
N VAL A 137 4.57 -22.12 -2.68
CA VAL A 137 6.02 -21.95 -2.71
C VAL A 137 6.70 -23.10 -3.47
N LEU A 138 6.23 -24.34 -3.34
CA LEU A 138 6.75 -25.44 -4.16
C LEU A 138 6.46 -25.24 -5.66
N LYS A 139 5.26 -24.77 -6.01
CA LYS A 139 4.86 -24.46 -7.39
C LYS A 139 5.73 -23.37 -8.04
N SER A 140 6.31 -22.47 -7.25
CA SER A 140 7.24 -21.46 -7.76
C SER A 140 8.51 -22.05 -8.39
N GLY A 141 8.88 -23.28 -8.05
CA GLY A 141 10.14 -23.91 -8.46
C GLY A 141 11.37 -23.32 -7.77
N HIS A 142 11.20 -22.58 -6.67
CA HIS A 142 12.32 -22.00 -5.93
C HIS A 142 13.27 -23.10 -5.40
N PRO A 143 14.59 -23.03 -5.64
CA PRO A 143 15.53 -24.09 -5.27
C PRO A 143 15.56 -24.39 -3.77
N ASN A 144 15.35 -23.37 -2.95
CA ASN A 144 15.30 -23.48 -1.49
C ASN A 144 13.87 -23.53 -0.93
N ALA A 145 12.88 -23.96 -1.73
CA ALA A 145 11.46 -23.91 -1.34
C ALA A 145 11.19 -24.54 0.05
N HIS A 146 11.76 -25.71 0.34
CA HIS A 146 11.56 -26.39 1.62
C HIS A 146 12.09 -25.59 2.83
N GLU A 147 13.25 -24.95 2.70
CA GLU A 147 13.83 -24.10 3.76
C GLU A 147 12.97 -22.85 3.98
N ILE A 148 12.52 -22.21 2.89
CA ILE A 148 11.62 -21.06 2.94
C ILE A 148 10.31 -21.40 3.63
N ILE A 149 9.68 -22.51 3.24
CA ILE A 149 8.40 -22.94 3.81
C ILE A 149 8.54 -23.16 5.31
N LEU A 150 9.55 -23.94 5.73
CA LEU A 150 9.73 -24.24 7.14
C LEU A 150 10.03 -22.97 7.95
N SER A 151 10.95 -22.13 7.48
CA SER A 151 11.35 -20.89 8.16
C SER A 151 10.20 -19.88 8.26
N ASN A 152 9.48 -19.63 7.17
CA ASN A 152 8.42 -18.64 7.15
C ASN A 152 7.21 -19.12 7.96
N MET A 153 6.84 -20.40 7.85
CA MET A 153 5.68 -20.94 8.56
C MET A 153 5.95 -21.13 10.05
N SER A 154 7.18 -21.46 10.47
CA SER A 154 7.53 -21.53 11.89
C SER A 154 7.37 -20.17 12.58
N VAL A 155 7.89 -19.10 11.95
CA VAL A 155 7.75 -17.74 12.48
C VAL A 155 6.30 -17.26 12.40
N ALA A 156 5.59 -17.55 11.30
CA ALA A 156 4.19 -17.15 11.16
C ALA A 156 3.31 -17.79 12.26
N PHE A 157 3.45 -19.09 12.51
CA PHE A 157 2.68 -19.78 13.53
C PHE A 157 2.99 -19.30 14.94
N ASP A 158 4.27 -19.06 15.24
CA ASP A 158 4.71 -18.48 16.50
C ASP A 158 4.06 -17.11 16.75
N ARG A 159 4.10 -16.21 15.75
CA ARG A 159 3.47 -14.88 15.86
C ARG A 159 1.93 -14.95 15.91
N MET A 160 1.31 -15.89 15.20
CA MET A 160 -0.15 -16.08 15.24
C MET A 160 -0.62 -16.66 16.58
N LEU A 161 0.15 -17.58 17.18
CA LEU A 161 -0.13 -18.08 18.52
C LEU A 161 -0.04 -16.95 19.55
N LEU A 162 0.98 -16.08 19.44
CA LEU A 162 1.09 -14.90 20.29
C LEU A 162 -0.17 -14.02 20.20
N GLU A 163 -0.75 -13.82 19.02
CA GLU A 163 -1.98 -13.03 18.84
C GLU A 163 -3.25 -13.72 19.40
N VAL A 164 -3.20 -15.02 19.63
CA VAL A 164 -4.24 -15.77 20.33
C VAL A 164 -4.07 -15.64 21.85
N GLU A 165 -2.83 -15.74 22.33
CA GLU A 165 -2.48 -15.65 23.75
C GLU A 165 -2.63 -14.21 24.31
N ASP A 166 -2.14 -13.22 23.55
CA ASP A 166 -2.15 -11.80 23.90
C ASP A 166 -2.50 -10.93 22.66
N PRO A 167 -3.81 -10.82 22.32
CA PRO A 167 -4.32 -10.02 21.21
C PRO A 167 -3.79 -8.58 21.14
N PHE A 168 -3.09 -8.22 20.05
CA PHE A 168 -2.66 -6.84 19.85
C PHE A 168 -3.85 -5.88 19.63
N ALA A 169 -3.87 -4.77 20.38
CA ALA A 169 -4.89 -3.74 20.28
C ALA A 169 -4.45 -2.59 19.38
N PHE A 170 -5.01 -2.51 18.17
CA PHE A 170 -4.72 -1.43 17.22
C PHE A 170 -5.28 -0.07 17.69
N SER A 171 -4.42 0.94 17.71
CA SER A 171 -4.81 2.35 17.86
C SER A 171 -5.47 2.90 16.59
N PRO A 172 -6.22 4.02 16.67
CA PRO A 172 -6.85 4.63 15.49
C PRO A 172 -5.87 4.93 14.35
N TYR A 173 -4.65 5.36 14.71
CA TYR A 173 -3.49 5.35 13.84
C TYR A 173 -2.44 4.42 14.45
N HIS A 174 -2.01 3.43 13.68
CA HIS A 174 -1.01 2.43 14.05
C HIS A 174 0.26 2.64 13.23
N LYS A 175 1.41 2.65 13.90
CA LYS A 175 2.72 2.68 13.24
C LYS A 175 3.27 1.27 13.14
N ALA A 176 3.89 0.94 12.01
CA ALA A 176 4.52 -0.37 11.82
C ALA A 176 5.48 -0.69 12.98
N ILE A 177 5.33 -1.87 13.57
CA ILE A 177 6.21 -2.35 14.64
C ILE A 177 7.45 -2.96 13.99
N ARG A 178 8.61 -2.31 14.22
CA ARG A 178 9.91 -2.73 13.69
C ARG A 178 10.81 -3.39 14.74
N GLU A 179 10.52 -3.19 16.02
CA GLU A 179 11.31 -3.68 17.16
C GLU A 179 10.40 -4.10 18.32
N PRO A 180 10.78 -5.09 19.16
CA PRO A 180 11.99 -5.93 19.05
C PRO A 180 11.86 -7.04 17.98
N PHE A 181 10.69 -7.17 17.35
CA PHE A 181 10.48 -8.05 16.21
C PHE A 181 10.01 -7.20 15.04
N ASP A 182 10.69 -7.32 13.90
CA ASP A 182 10.35 -6.56 12.70
C ASP A 182 9.16 -7.22 11.96
N TYR A 183 7.95 -6.79 12.30
CA TYR A 183 6.73 -7.30 11.65
C TYR A 183 6.61 -6.85 10.19
N TYR A 184 7.24 -5.73 9.81
CA TYR A 184 7.30 -5.30 8.41
C TYR A 184 8.13 -6.29 7.59
N LEU A 185 9.36 -6.56 8.02
CA LEU A 185 10.26 -7.48 7.34
C LEU A 185 9.71 -8.91 7.34
N PHE A 186 9.07 -9.34 8.44
CA PHE A 186 8.33 -10.60 8.50
C PHE A 186 7.29 -10.70 7.37
N GLY A 187 6.43 -9.67 7.22
CA GLY A 187 5.41 -9.65 6.18
C GLY A 187 5.99 -9.63 4.76
N GLN A 188 7.07 -8.87 4.53
CA GLN A 188 7.78 -8.83 3.25
C GLN A 188 8.36 -10.23 2.91
N THR A 189 9.05 -10.85 3.86
CA THR A 189 9.70 -12.16 3.69
C THR A 189 8.68 -13.26 3.44
N TYR A 190 7.53 -13.20 4.13
CA TYR A 190 6.46 -14.17 3.97
C TYR A 190 5.83 -14.12 2.57
N ILE A 191 5.57 -12.92 2.04
CA ILE A 191 4.87 -12.74 0.75
C ILE A 191 5.81 -12.86 -0.46
N ARG A 192 7.09 -12.49 -0.32
CA ARG A 192 8.10 -12.54 -1.41
C ARG A 192 8.10 -13.83 -2.24
N PRO A 193 8.12 -15.05 -1.66
CA PRO A 193 8.18 -16.28 -2.47
C PRO A 193 6.88 -16.61 -3.22
N LEU A 194 5.81 -15.83 -3.00
CA LEU A 194 4.53 -15.99 -3.70
C LEU A 194 4.45 -15.13 -4.97
N ILE A 195 5.37 -14.16 -5.13
CA ILE A 195 5.40 -13.25 -6.27
C ILE A 195 6.32 -13.78 -7.37
N ASP A 196 5.77 -13.97 -8.57
CA ASP A 196 6.57 -14.16 -9.79
C ASP A 196 7.07 -12.81 -10.30
N PHE A 197 8.18 -12.32 -9.76
CA PHE A 197 8.75 -11.02 -10.14
C PHE A 197 9.07 -10.94 -11.65
N ARG A 198 9.37 -12.07 -12.32
CA ARG A 198 9.67 -12.08 -13.76
C ARG A 198 8.44 -11.81 -14.63
N ARG A 199 7.25 -12.02 -14.05
CA ARG A 199 5.95 -11.80 -14.70
C ARG A 199 5.16 -10.74 -13.95
N SER A 200 5.85 -9.86 -13.24
CA SER A 200 5.28 -8.73 -12.52
C SER A 200 5.72 -7.41 -13.15
N TYR A 201 4.88 -6.38 -13.05
CA TYR A 201 5.10 -5.12 -13.75
C TYR A 201 4.73 -3.92 -12.87
N VAL A 202 5.50 -2.83 -13.02
CA VAL A 202 5.26 -1.55 -12.33
C VAL A 202 5.09 -0.42 -13.33
N GLY A 203 3.93 0.22 -13.30
CA GLY A 203 3.50 1.21 -14.29
C GLY A 203 3.78 2.62 -13.91
N ASN A 204 4.31 3.37 -14.87
CA ASN A 204 4.64 4.78 -14.75
C ASN A 204 5.53 5.04 -13.53
N LEU A 205 6.65 4.31 -13.45
CA LEU A 205 7.55 4.36 -12.29
C LEU A 205 8.00 5.79 -11.95
N SER A 206 8.20 6.63 -12.97
CA SER A 206 8.54 8.04 -12.81
C SER A 206 7.54 8.84 -11.96
N VAL A 207 6.25 8.47 -11.98
CA VAL A 207 5.22 9.15 -11.19
C VAL A 207 5.40 8.87 -9.70
N PHE A 208 5.93 7.69 -9.30
CA PHE A 208 6.30 7.45 -7.90
C PHE A 208 7.47 8.32 -7.45
N ALA A 209 8.47 8.55 -8.31
CA ALA A 209 9.55 9.49 -8.03
C ALA A 209 9.01 10.93 -7.85
N ASP A 210 8.09 11.36 -8.72
CA ASP A 210 7.41 12.66 -8.60
C ASP A 210 6.58 12.79 -7.31
N MET A 211 6.11 11.68 -6.73
CA MET A 211 5.44 11.68 -5.43
C MET A 211 6.43 11.86 -4.29
N GLU A 212 7.57 11.18 -4.31
CA GLU A 212 8.62 11.36 -3.31
C GLU A 212 9.13 12.81 -3.29
N ASP A 213 9.29 13.44 -4.44
CA ASP A 213 9.64 14.85 -4.53
C ASP A 213 8.60 15.77 -3.85
N LYS A 214 7.31 15.45 -3.99
CA LYS A 214 6.23 16.21 -3.31
C LYS A 214 6.21 15.96 -1.81
N LEU A 215 6.44 14.71 -1.39
CA LEU A 215 6.55 14.36 0.03
C LEU A 215 7.74 15.09 0.68
N ASN A 216 8.88 15.17 -0.01
CA ASN A 216 10.05 15.94 0.43
C ASN A 216 9.79 17.45 0.54
N GLN A 217 8.84 17.99 -0.24
CA GLN A 217 8.38 19.38 -0.13
C GLN A 217 7.39 19.61 1.02
N GLY A 218 7.05 18.57 1.79
CA GLY A 218 6.09 18.65 2.88
C GLY A 218 4.64 18.45 2.44
N HIS A 219 4.38 18.10 1.18
CA HIS A 219 3.03 17.89 0.67
C HIS A 219 2.48 16.52 1.11
N ASN A 220 1.17 16.36 1.03
CA ASN A 220 0.47 15.09 1.24
C ASN A 220 0.14 14.42 -0.10
N VAL A 221 0.23 13.10 -0.14
CA VAL A 221 -0.11 12.27 -1.30
C VAL A 221 -1.17 11.26 -0.90
N ILE A 222 -2.26 11.20 -1.66
CA ILE A 222 -3.37 10.26 -1.47
C ILE A 222 -3.44 9.34 -2.69
N LEU A 223 -3.27 8.05 -2.47
CA LEU A 223 -3.42 7.00 -3.47
C LEU A 223 -4.84 6.43 -3.40
N ILE A 224 -5.63 6.66 -4.44
CA ILE A 224 -6.99 6.12 -4.58
C ILE A 224 -6.91 4.84 -5.40
N SER A 225 -7.19 3.70 -4.78
CA SER A 225 -6.87 2.38 -5.34
C SER A 225 -8.06 1.44 -5.44
N ASN A 226 -7.98 0.44 -6.31
CA ASN A 226 -8.69 -0.83 -6.10
C ASN A 226 -7.99 -1.65 -5.00
N HIS A 227 -8.59 -2.76 -4.58
CA HIS A 227 -8.08 -3.62 -3.52
C HIS A 227 -8.37 -5.08 -3.89
N GLN A 228 -7.40 -5.98 -3.83
CA GLN A 228 -7.56 -7.35 -4.35
C GLN A 228 -7.35 -8.42 -3.29
N SER A 229 -6.37 -8.24 -2.40
CA SER A 229 -5.96 -9.23 -1.42
C SER A 229 -5.62 -8.58 -0.09
N GLU A 230 -5.59 -9.36 0.99
CA GLU A 230 -5.09 -8.87 2.27
C GLU A 230 -3.57 -8.59 2.24
N ALA A 231 -2.87 -9.16 1.25
CA ALA A 231 -1.45 -8.98 1.01
C ALA A 231 -1.12 -7.74 0.17
N ASP A 232 -2.10 -6.92 -0.25
CA ASP A 232 -1.87 -5.73 -1.07
C ASP A 232 -0.77 -4.80 -0.51
N PRO A 233 -0.70 -4.51 0.80
CA PRO A 233 0.39 -3.71 1.37
C PRO A 233 1.78 -4.31 1.12
N ALA A 234 1.91 -5.63 1.22
CA ALA A 234 3.17 -6.31 0.97
C ALA A 234 3.52 -6.32 -0.52
N VAL A 235 2.53 -6.54 -1.39
CA VAL A 235 2.70 -6.50 -2.85
C VAL A 235 3.18 -5.12 -3.30
N ILE A 236 2.54 -4.04 -2.85
CA ILE A 236 2.97 -2.66 -3.16
C ILE A 236 4.42 -2.46 -2.72
N SER A 237 4.72 -2.82 -1.47
CA SER A 237 6.03 -2.60 -0.88
C SER A 237 7.13 -3.39 -1.61
N LEU A 238 6.89 -4.66 -1.93
CA LEU A 238 7.83 -5.53 -2.64
C LEU A 238 8.10 -5.08 -4.08
N LEU A 239 7.08 -4.55 -4.77
CA LEU A 239 7.25 -4.04 -6.14
C LEU A 239 8.03 -2.72 -6.21
N LEU A 240 8.03 -1.95 -5.12
CA LEU A 240 8.67 -0.62 -5.04
C LEU A 240 9.97 -0.62 -4.22
N GLU A 241 10.34 -1.71 -3.55
CA GLU A 241 11.43 -1.72 -2.55
C GLU A 241 12.80 -1.32 -3.09
N THR A 242 13.06 -1.53 -4.38
CA THR A 242 14.36 -1.23 -5.01
C THR A 242 14.42 0.17 -5.60
N THR A 243 13.28 0.78 -5.91
CA THR A 243 13.19 2.05 -6.64
C THR A 243 12.64 3.19 -5.79
N ASN A 244 11.76 2.88 -4.84
CA ASN A 244 10.97 3.80 -4.05
C ASN A 244 10.82 3.29 -2.61
N SER A 245 11.95 2.98 -1.96
CA SER A 245 11.98 2.40 -0.61
C SER A 245 11.28 3.27 0.44
N TYR A 246 11.30 4.60 0.27
CA TYR A 246 10.55 5.51 1.13
C TYR A 246 9.05 5.19 1.09
N ILE A 247 8.47 5.06 -0.09
CA ILE A 247 7.05 4.69 -0.25
C ILE A 247 6.81 3.29 0.33
N SER A 248 7.67 2.32 0.02
CA SER A 248 7.53 0.93 0.49
C SER A 248 7.47 0.79 2.01
N GLU A 249 8.15 1.66 2.76
CA GLU A 249 8.19 1.59 4.24
C GLU A 249 7.22 2.58 4.94
N ASN A 250 6.88 3.70 4.29
CA ASN A 250 6.14 4.78 4.94
C ASN A 250 4.67 4.90 4.49
N LEU A 251 4.23 4.12 3.50
CA LEU A 251 2.83 4.12 3.07
C LEU A 251 1.88 3.74 4.22
N THR A 252 0.90 4.62 4.46
CA THR A 252 -0.16 4.41 5.46
C THR A 252 -1.43 3.90 4.80
N TYR A 253 -1.91 2.74 5.23
CA TYR A 253 -3.07 2.08 4.63
C TYR A 253 -4.32 2.33 5.46
N VAL A 254 -5.40 2.80 4.82
CA VAL A 254 -6.73 2.82 5.45
C VAL A 254 -7.28 1.39 5.46
N ALA A 255 -7.26 0.74 6.62
CA ALA A 255 -7.52 -0.68 6.75
C ALA A 255 -8.81 -0.99 7.54
N GLY A 256 -9.53 -2.02 7.08
CA GLY A 256 -10.77 -2.52 7.65
C GLY A 256 -10.56 -3.35 8.92
N ASP A 257 -11.63 -3.60 9.69
CA ASP A 257 -11.59 -4.28 10.98
C ASP A 257 -11.22 -5.77 10.94
N ARG A 258 -11.47 -6.47 9.82
CA ARG A 258 -11.21 -7.92 9.72
C ARG A 258 -9.73 -8.27 9.83
N VAL A 259 -8.88 -7.59 9.07
CA VAL A 259 -7.42 -7.82 9.10
C VAL A 259 -6.77 -7.39 10.42
N LEU A 260 -7.51 -6.65 11.25
CA LEU A 260 -7.09 -6.20 12.58
C LEU A 260 -7.63 -7.11 13.70
N THR A 261 -8.59 -7.98 13.40
CA THR A 261 -9.25 -8.84 14.40
C THR A 261 -8.94 -10.31 14.20
N ASP A 262 -8.67 -10.76 12.97
CA ASP A 262 -8.30 -12.14 12.66
C ASP A 262 -6.85 -12.46 13.11
N PRO A 263 -6.63 -13.41 14.03
CA PRO A 263 -5.30 -13.74 14.54
C PRO A 263 -4.33 -14.24 13.47
N LEU A 264 -4.82 -14.78 12.34
CA LEU A 264 -3.95 -15.19 11.24
C LEU A 264 -3.47 -13.99 10.40
N CYS A 265 -4.12 -12.84 10.51
CA CYS A 265 -3.81 -11.65 9.70
C CYS A 265 -3.12 -10.56 10.52
N ARG A 266 -3.40 -10.48 11.83
CA ARG A 266 -2.86 -9.45 12.72
C ARG A 266 -1.33 -9.31 12.68
N PRO A 267 -0.52 -10.39 12.68
CA PRO A 267 0.93 -10.25 12.59
C PRO A 267 1.37 -9.46 11.35
N PHE A 268 0.70 -9.66 10.21
CA PHE A 268 0.98 -8.90 8.99
C PHE A 268 0.54 -7.44 9.10
N SER A 269 -0.62 -7.19 9.71
CA SER A 269 -1.13 -5.83 9.97
C SER A 269 -0.25 -5.05 10.94
N MET A 270 0.32 -5.69 11.97
CA MET A 270 1.23 -5.07 12.93
C MET A 270 2.47 -4.47 12.26
N GLY A 271 2.90 -5.05 11.13
CA GLY A 271 4.04 -4.59 10.33
C GLY A 271 3.75 -3.44 9.38
N ARG A 272 2.56 -2.83 9.40
CA ARG A 272 2.18 -1.75 8.47
C ARG A 272 1.79 -0.48 9.20
N ASN A 273 1.92 0.67 8.54
CA ASN A 273 1.32 1.91 9.02
C ASN A 273 -0.15 1.90 8.63
N LEU A 274 -1.07 2.06 9.59
CA LEU A 274 -2.50 1.90 9.34
C LEU A 274 -3.30 3.07 9.92
N VAL A 275 -4.35 3.46 9.20
CA VAL A 275 -5.49 4.15 9.81
C VAL A 275 -6.63 3.15 9.91
N CYS A 276 -6.97 2.79 11.15
CA CYS A 276 -7.86 1.68 11.45
C CYS A 276 -9.32 2.14 11.39
N VAL A 277 -10.10 1.63 10.44
CA VAL A 277 -11.50 1.99 10.24
C VAL A 277 -12.38 0.74 10.13
N TYR A 278 -13.61 0.83 10.63
CA TYR A 278 -14.66 -0.15 10.34
C TYR A 278 -15.24 0.13 8.96
N SER A 279 -15.27 -0.89 8.10
CA SER A 279 -15.85 -0.75 6.76
C SER A 279 -17.34 -0.43 6.85
N LYS A 280 -17.83 0.45 5.98
CA LYS A 280 -19.27 0.71 5.83
C LYS A 280 -20.04 -0.56 5.51
N LYS A 281 -19.43 -1.52 4.79
CA LYS A 281 -20.03 -2.81 4.42
C LYS A 281 -20.39 -3.67 5.64
N HIS A 282 -19.65 -3.54 6.73
CA HIS A 282 -19.79 -4.35 7.96
C HIS A 282 -20.26 -3.54 9.17
N MET A 283 -20.69 -2.29 8.94
CA MET A 283 -21.08 -1.37 10.01
C MET A 283 -22.32 -1.88 10.77
N ASN A 284 -23.26 -2.50 10.05
CA ASN A 284 -24.55 -2.94 10.58
C ASN A 284 -24.66 -4.46 10.70
N ASP A 285 -23.57 -5.22 10.52
CA ASP A 285 -23.58 -6.69 10.67
C ASP A 285 -24.03 -7.10 12.09
N ASN A 286 -23.62 -6.31 13.09
CA ASN A 286 -24.19 -6.33 14.43
C ASN A 286 -24.66 -4.91 14.79
N PRO A 287 -25.98 -4.64 14.76
CA PRO A 287 -26.54 -3.32 15.02
C PRO A 287 -26.14 -2.72 16.38
N GLU A 288 -25.94 -3.56 17.41
CA GLU A 288 -25.57 -3.11 18.76
C GLU A 288 -24.16 -2.50 18.80
N LEU A 289 -23.29 -2.92 17.89
CA LEU A 289 -21.92 -2.42 17.80
C LEU A 289 -21.79 -1.20 16.86
N ALA A 290 -22.83 -0.85 16.10
CA ALA A 290 -22.75 0.18 15.06
C ALA A 290 -22.31 1.55 15.62
N ASP A 291 -22.84 1.97 16.77
CA ASP A 291 -22.48 3.26 17.37
C ASP A 291 -21.07 3.27 17.95
N MET A 292 -20.58 2.14 18.45
CA MET A 292 -19.18 1.98 18.84
C MET A 292 -18.27 2.10 17.61
N LYS A 293 -18.60 1.39 16.52
CA LYS A 293 -17.85 1.41 15.26
C LYS A 293 -17.79 2.83 14.66
N ARG A 294 -18.92 3.55 14.61
CA ARG A 294 -18.98 4.96 14.15
C ARG A 294 -18.12 5.89 15.00
N ARG A 295 -18.16 5.76 16.32
CA ARG A 295 -17.30 6.53 17.24
C ARG A 295 -15.82 6.21 17.01
N SER A 296 -15.48 4.95 16.76
CA SER A 296 -14.11 4.56 16.43
C SER A 296 -13.62 5.20 15.13
N ASN A 297 -14.41 5.10 14.04
CA ASN A 297 -14.08 5.76 12.77
C ASN A 297 -13.92 7.27 12.91
N THR A 298 -14.73 7.89 13.77
CA THR A 298 -14.63 9.34 14.03
C THR A 298 -13.28 9.69 14.68
N ARG A 299 -12.76 8.85 15.58
CA ARG A 299 -11.42 9.02 16.16
C ARG A 299 -10.33 8.81 15.10
N SER A 300 -10.42 7.77 14.28
CA SER A 300 -9.45 7.49 13.22
C SER A 300 -9.38 8.59 12.17
N LEU A 301 -10.52 9.16 11.77
CA LEU A 301 -10.57 10.30 10.84
C LEU A 301 -9.99 11.57 11.46
N LYS A 302 -10.13 11.78 12.77
CA LYS A 302 -9.48 12.89 13.48
C LYS A 302 -7.96 12.73 13.50
N GLU A 303 -7.46 11.53 13.81
CA GLU A 303 -6.03 11.24 13.75
C GLU A 303 -5.47 11.42 12.34
N MET A 304 -6.19 10.93 11.31
CA MET A 304 -5.81 11.14 9.91
C MET A 304 -5.73 12.63 9.55
N ALA A 305 -6.70 13.45 10.01
CA ALA A 305 -6.66 14.88 9.81
C ALA A 305 -5.47 15.54 10.51
N LEU A 306 -5.10 15.07 11.71
CA LEU A 306 -3.92 15.55 12.44
C LEU A 306 -2.61 15.16 11.72
N LEU A 307 -2.52 13.95 11.19
CA LEU A 307 -1.38 13.51 10.38
C LEU A 307 -1.22 14.39 9.13
N LEU A 308 -2.30 14.59 8.37
CA LEU A 308 -2.28 15.41 7.16
C LEU A 308 -1.87 16.87 7.46
N ARG A 309 -2.26 17.42 8.61
CA ARG A 309 -1.81 18.75 9.07
C ARG A 309 -0.30 18.83 9.31
N GLY A 310 0.34 17.71 9.61
CA GLY A 310 1.80 17.61 9.75
C GLY A 310 2.55 17.63 8.41
N GLY A 311 1.86 17.39 7.28
CA GLY A 311 2.48 17.29 5.96
C GLY A 311 3.29 15.99 5.78
N SER A 312 3.86 15.81 4.59
CA SER A 312 4.68 14.64 4.22
C SER A 312 3.99 13.29 4.44
N GLN A 313 2.66 13.22 4.35
CA GLN A 313 1.93 11.97 4.50
C GLN A 313 1.66 11.32 3.15
N ILE A 314 1.86 10.01 3.05
CA ILE A 314 1.39 9.21 1.93
C ILE A 314 0.38 8.17 2.42
N ILE A 315 -0.86 8.26 1.90
CA ILE A 315 -2.00 7.46 2.36
C ILE A 315 -2.58 6.67 1.20
N TRP A 316 -2.74 5.36 1.37
CA TRP A 316 -3.48 4.48 0.48
C TRP A 316 -4.90 4.24 1.00
N ILE A 317 -5.89 4.35 0.12
CA ILE A 317 -7.29 4.04 0.42
C ILE A 317 -7.94 3.33 -0.76
N ALA A 318 -8.75 2.31 -0.46
CA ALA A 318 -9.64 1.68 -1.43
C ALA A 318 -11.10 2.10 -1.18
N PRO A 319 -11.64 3.06 -1.94
CA PRO A 319 -12.99 3.61 -1.69
C PRO A 319 -14.11 2.60 -1.91
N SER A 320 -13.86 1.49 -2.60
CA SER A 320 -14.82 0.38 -2.71
C SER A 320 -15.13 -0.27 -1.35
N GLY A 321 -14.27 -0.08 -0.34
CA GLY A 321 -14.44 -0.56 1.03
C GLY A 321 -14.29 -2.08 1.20
N GLY A 322 -13.80 -2.79 0.17
CA GLY A 322 -13.48 -4.21 0.23
C GLY A 322 -12.77 -4.71 -1.03
N ARG A 323 -12.28 -5.95 -0.99
CA ARG A 323 -11.56 -6.58 -2.11
C ARG A 323 -12.47 -6.73 -3.34
N ASP A 324 -11.87 -6.68 -4.52
CA ASP A 324 -12.49 -6.98 -5.81
C ASP A 324 -13.08 -8.41 -5.78
N ARG A 325 -14.03 -8.69 -6.68
CA ARG A 325 -14.63 -10.02 -6.84
C ARG A 325 -14.77 -10.34 -8.32
N PRO A 326 -14.68 -11.62 -8.71
CA PRO A 326 -14.98 -12.00 -10.08
C PRO A 326 -16.47 -11.78 -10.36
N ASP A 327 -16.79 -11.41 -11.60
CA ASP A 327 -18.15 -11.40 -12.08
C ASP A 327 -18.75 -12.81 -11.95
N PRO A 328 -19.94 -12.98 -11.33
CA PRO A 328 -20.53 -14.31 -11.10
C PRO A 328 -20.86 -15.08 -12.37
N SER A 329 -21.05 -14.39 -13.50
CA SER A 329 -21.45 -14.97 -14.78
C SER A 329 -20.25 -15.30 -15.66
N THR A 330 -19.24 -14.41 -15.72
CA THR A 330 -18.07 -14.58 -16.59
C THR A 330 -16.83 -15.11 -15.87
N GLY A 331 -16.78 -14.98 -14.54
CA GLY A 331 -15.59 -15.28 -13.74
C GLY A 331 -14.47 -14.24 -13.87
N GLU A 332 -14.68 -13.14 -14.60
CA GLU A 332 -13.65 -12.12 -14.81
C GLU A 332 -13.52 -11.16 -13.63
N TRP A 333 -12.28 -10.82 -13.28
CA TRP A 333 -11.97 -9.85 -12.24
C TRP A 333 -11.87 -8.44 -12.81
N PHE A 334 -12.41 -7.48 -12.07
CA PHE A 334 -12.31 -6.04 -12.34
C PHE A 334 -12.33 -5.25 -11.02
N PRO A 335 -11.79 -4.02 -11.00
CA PRO A 335 -11.92 -3.11 -9.87
C PRO A 335 -13.37 -2.96 -9.41
N ALA A 336 -13.62 -3.07 -8.11
CA ALA A 336 -14.95 -2.82 -7.55
C ALA A 336 -15.31 -1.32 -7.60
N PRO A 337 -16.59 -0.95 -7.82
CA PRO A 337 -17.02 0.44 -7.86
C PRO A 337 -16.65 1.22 -6.59
N PHE A 338 -16.23 2.48 -6.78
CA PHE A 338 -15.87 3.37 -5.68
C PHE A 338 -17.10 3.99 -5.00
N ASP A 339 -17.06 4.08 -3.67
CA ASP A 339 -18.01 4.91 -2.93
C ASP A 339 -17.60 6.40 -3.05
N THR A 340 -18.36 7.14 -3.86
CA THR A 340 -18.17 8.58 -4.09
C THR A 340 -18.05 9.38 -2.80
N SER A 341 -18.79 9.00 -1.75
CA SER A 341 -18.72 9.70 -0.47
C SER A 341 -17.38 9.49 0.24
N SER A 342 -16.75 8.31 0.08
CA SER A 342 -15.42 8.03 0.62
C SER A 342 -14.33 8.79 -0.14
N VAL A 343 -14.44 8.87 -1.47
CA VAL A 343 -13.55 9.68 -2.33
C VAL A 343 -13.64 11.17 -1.96
N ASP A 344 -14.85 11.72 -1.84
CA ASP A 344 -15.02 13.13 -1.48
C ASP A 344 -14.51 13.43 -0.07
N ASN A 345 -14.75 12.53 0.89
CA ASN A 345 -14.27 12.71 2.26
C ASN A 345 -12.74 12.81 2.34
N ILE A 346 -12.00 11.90 1.69
CA ILE A 346 -10.53 11.93 1.75
C ILE A 346 -9.96 13.15 1.01
N ARG A 347 -10.56 13.53 -0.13
CA ARG A 347 -10.22 14.77 -0.84
C ARG A 347 -10.40 15.98 0.06
N ARG A 348 -11.55 16.10 0.73
CA ARG A 348 -11.82 17.23 1.63
C ARG A 348 -10.83 17.27 2.79
N LEU A 349 -10.45 16.13 3.35
CA LEU A 349 -9.43 16.07 4.41
C LEU A 349 -8.08 16.59 3.91
N ALA A 350 -7.66 16.20 2.70
CA ALA A 350 -6.44 16.70 2.08
C ALA A 350 -6.50 18.22 1.84
N ASP A 351 -7.58 18.72 1.24
CA ASP A 351 -7.75 20.15 0.91
C ASP A 351 -7.76 21.06 2.16
N HIS A 352 -8.26 20.56 3.30
CA HIS A 352 -8.37 21.33 4.54
C HIS A 352 -7.24 21.04 5.53
N SER A 353 -6.20 20.30 5.11
CA SER A 353 -5.08 19.93 5.99
C SER A 353 -4.07 21.07 6.20
N GLY A 354 -3.98 22.02 5.27
CA GLY A 354 -2.98 23.11 5.31
C GLY A 354 -1.87 22.88 4.30
N PRO A 355 -1.03 21.83 4.44
CA PRO A 355 -0.08 21.43 3.41
C PRO A 355 -0.80 21.04 2.10
N PRO A 356 -0.19 21.29 0.91
CA PRO A 356 -0.78 20.88 -0.36
C PRO A 356 -1.05 19.37 -0.41
N GLY A 357 -2.21 18.97 -0.93
CA GLY A 357 -2.62 17.58 -1.07
C GLY A 357 -2.76 17.19 -2.54
N HIS A 358 -2.25 16.00 -2.89
CA HIS A 358 -2.25 15.47 -4.25
C HIS A 358 -2.95 14.12 -4.31
N ILE A 359 -3.78 13.89 -5.33
CA ILE A 359 -4.59 12.66 -5.47
C ILE A 359 -4.18 11.92 -6.73
N TYR A 360 -3.80 10.65 -6.58
CA TYR A 360 -3.39 9.79 -7.68
C TYR A 360 -4.23 8.52 -7.74
N PRO A 361 -4.73 8.13 -8.92
CA PRO A 361 -5.33 6.81 -9.11
C PRO A 361 -4.23 5.74 -9.16
N LEU A 362 -4.30 4.78 -8.24
CA LEU A 362 -3.41 3.64 -8.12
C LEU A 362 -4.15 2.36 -8.53
N THR A 363 -3.46 1.43 -9.17
CA THR A 363 -4.03 0.18 -9.63
C THR A 363 -3.20 -1.01 -9.19
N LEU A 364 -3.89 -2.06 -8.75
CA LEU A 364 -3.33 -3.33 -8.32
C LEU A 364 -3.92 -4.49 -9.11
N THR A 365 -3.07 -5.44 -9.48
CA THR A 365 -3.49 -6.80 -9.85
C THR A 365 -2.67 -7.85 -9.11
N CYS A 366 -3.30 -8.53 -8.14
CA CYS A 366 -2.65 -9.53 -7.30
C CYS A 366 -3.63 -10.54 -6.68
N HIS A 367 -4.89 -10.54 -7.13
CA HIS A 367 -5.91 -11.48 -6.64
C HIS A 367 -5.47 -12.94 -6.76
N ASP A 368 -4.67 -13.33 -7.76
CA ASP A 368 -4.20 -14.72 -7.90
C ASP A 368 -3.32 -15.20 -6.73
N ILE A 369 -2.61 -14.31 -6.04
CA ILE A 369 -1.72 -14.70 -4.93
C ILE A 369 -2.53 -15.11 -3.70
N MET A 370 -3.56 -14.34 -3.37
CA MET A 370 -4.38 -14.56 -2.17
C MET A 370 -5.80 -14.02 -2.42
N PRO A 371 -6.61 -14.72 -3.24
CA PRO A 371 -7.90 -14.24 -3.67
C PRO A 371 -8.88 -14.24 -2.49
N PRO A 372 -9.81 -13.28 -2.45
CA PRO A 372 -10.91 -13.36 -1.51
C PRO A 372 -11.85 -14.53 -1.83
N PRO A 373 -12.64 -14.99 -0.85
CA PRO A 373 -13.77 -15.89 -1.12
C PRO A 373 -14.74 -15.27 -2.13
N LEU A 374 -15.41 -16.12 -2.93
CA LEU A 374 -16.33 -15.68 -3.99
C LEU A 374 -17.47 -14.82 -3.45
N GLN A 375 -17.93 -15.08 -2.23
CA GLN A 375 -18.95 -14.29 -1.54
C GLN A 375 -18.33 -13.56 -0.35
N VAL A 376 -18.97 -12.46 0.07
CA VAL A 376 -18.57 -11.77 1.30
C VAL A 376 -19.07 -12.62 2.47
N GLU A 377 -18.15 -13.32 3.13
CA GLU A 377 -18.46 -14.10 4.34
C GLU A 377 -18.76 -13.14 5.50
N LYS A 378 -19.64 -13.52 6.44
CA LYS A 378 -19.99 -12.68 7.60
C LYS A 378 -19.07 -12.92 8.81
N GLU A 379 -18.57 -14.14 8.94
CA GLU A 379 -17.72 -14.56 10.06
C GLU A 379 -16.24 -14.29 9.77
N ILE A 380 -15.43 -14.26 10.83
CA ILE A 380 -13.97 -14.15 10.75
C ILE A 380 -13.40 -15.56 10.54
N GLY A 381 -12.33 -15.68 9.74
CA GLY A 381 -11.72 -16.97 9.40
C GLY A 381 -12.07 -17.44 8.00
N GLU A 382 -12.01 -16.53 7.01
CA GLU A 382 -12.21 -16.85 5.61
C GLU A 382 -11.23 -17.93 5.12
N LYS A 383 -11.68 -18.77 4.17
CA LYS A 383 -10.82 -19.78 3.55
C LYS A 383 -9.63 -19.11 2.84
N ARG A 384 -8.41 -19.51 3.19
CA ARG A 384 -7.18 -18.86 2.68
C ARG A 384 -6.58 -19.64 1.53
N VAL A 385 -6.97 -19.34 0.30
CA VAL A 385 -6.29 -19.87 -0.89
C VAL A 385 -5.04 -19.06 -1.15
N ILE A 386 -3.92 -19.73 -1.43
CA ILE A 386 -2.63 -19.09 -1.75
C ILE A 386 -2.08 -19.72 -3.04
N SER A 387 -1.52 -18.90 -3.92
CA SER A 387 -0.80 -19.36 -5.12
C SER A 387 0.44 -18.50 -5.38
N TYR A 388 1.35 -19.05 -6.20
CA TYR A 388 2.44 -18.31 -6.83
C TYR A 388 1.95 -17.70 -8.15
N HIS A 389 2.08 -16.39 -8.32
CA HIS A 389 1.66 -15.69 -9.55
C HIS A 389 2.37 -14.35 -9.75
N GLY A 390 2.35 -13.84 -10.99
CA GLY A 390 2.76 -12.47 -11.30
C GLY A 390 1.75 -11.44 -10.81
N VAL A 391 2.23 -10.26 -10.44
CA VAL A 391 1.42 -9.15 -9.90
C VAL A 391 1.71 -7.85 -10.64
N GLY A 392 0.81 -6.89 -10.53
CA GLY A 392 0.97 -5.59 -11.17
C GLY A 392 0.64 -4.45 -10.23
N LEU A 393 1.42 -3.40 -10.34
CA LEU A 393 1.19 -2.10 -9.73
C LEU A 393 1.26 -1.05 -10.82
N SER A 394 0.37 -0.08 -10.83
CA SER A 394 0.47 1.05 -11.75
C SER A 394 -0.15 2.28 -11.12
N VAL A 395 0.40 3.44 -11.44
CA VAL A 395 -0.16 4.71 -11.00
C VAL A 395 -0.36 5.62 -12.21
N ALA A 396 -1.45 6.37 -12.26
CA ALA A 396 -1.64 7.39 -13.29
C ALA A 396 -1.25 8.77 -12.77
N PRO A 397 -1.10 9.78 -13.65
CA PRO A 397 -0.84 11.16 -13.24
C PRO A 397 -1.87 11.69 -12.24
N GLU A 398 -1.47 12.72 -11.50
CA GLU A 398 -2.31 13.41 -10.54
C GLU A 398 -3.64 13.87 -11.16
N MET A 399 -4.74 13.67 -10.44
CA MET A 399 -6.06 14.12 -10.86
C MET A 399 -6.53 15.31 -10.03
N SER A 400 -6.79 16.43 -10.70
CA SER A 400 -7.28 17.65 -10.05
C SER A 400 -8.81 17.64 -9.96
N PHE A 401 -9.34 17.69 -8.74
CA PHE A 401 -10.78 17.85 -8.51
C PHE A 401 -11.33 19.10 -9.21
N ASN A 402 -10.63 20.24 -9.10
CA ASN A 402 -11.08 21.50 -9.66
C ASN A 402 -11.20 21.45 -11.19
N GLN A 403 -10.29 20.74 -11.87
CA GLN A 403 -10.35 20.60 -13.33
C GLN A 403 -11.51 19.70 -13.77
N VAL A 404 -11.76 18.60 -13.06
CA VAL A 404 -12.90 17.71 -13.37
C VAL A 404 -14.22 18.39 -13.05
N ALA A 405 -14.33 19.01 -11.88
CA ALA A 405 -15.56 19.67 -11.43
C ALA A 405 -15.91 20.93 -12.21
N ALA A 406 -14.95 21.59 -12.88
CA ALA A 406 -15.19 22.83 -13.65
C ALA A 406 -16.23 22.67 -14.77
N ASN A 407 -16.45 21.45 -15.26
CA ASN A 407 -17.43 21.15 -16.31
C ASN A 407 -18.83 20.80 -15.78
N HIS A 408 -19.05 20.91 -14.46
CA HIS A 408 -20.30 20.54 -13.81
C HIS A 408 -20.87 21.72 -13.02
N GLU A 409 -22.13 22.05 -13.26
CA GLU A 409 -22.82 23.16 -12.57
C GLU A 409 -23.16 22.80 -11.12
N ASN A 410 -23.43 21.53 -10.86
CA ASN A 410 -23.84 21.02 -9.56
C ASN A 410 -22.65 20.40 -8.78
N PRO A 411 -22.41 20.80 -7.52
CA PRO A 411 -21.36 20.21 -6.69
C PRO A 411 -21.45 18.68 -6.53
N GLU A 412 -22.66 18.12 -6.47
CA GLU A 412 -22.83 16.66 -6.36
C GLU A 412 -22.45 15.93 -7.66
N GLU A 413 -22.73 16.53 -8.81
CA GLU A 413 -22.27 16.01 -10.11
C GLU A 413 -20.76 16.09 -10.23
N GLY A 414 -20.13 17.18 -9.78
CA GLY A 414 -18.68 17.31 -9.75
C GLY A 414 -18.01 16.24 -8.89
N LYS A 415 -18.58 15.90 -7.71
CA LYS A 415 -18.10 14.80 -6.86
C LYS A 415 -18.22 13.44 -7.56
N ALA A 416 -19.37 13.16 -8.15
CA ALA A 416 -19.61 11.92 -8.88
C ALA A 416 -18.67 11.79 -10.09
N ALA A 417 -18.48 12.87 -10.85
CA ALA A 417 -17.58 12.92 -12.00
C ALA A 417 -16.12 12.68 -11.60
N PHE A 418 -15.66 13.28 -10.50
CA PHE A 418 -14.30 13.05 -10.01
C PHE A 418 -14.08 11.61 -9.55
N SER A 419 -15.01 11.04 -8.79
CA SER A 419 -14.97 9.63 -8.37
C SER A 419 -14.96 8.70 -9.58
N GLN A 420 -15.80 8.97 -10.59
CA GLN A 420 -15.87 8.20 -11.83
C GLN A 420 -14.58 8.33 -12.66
N ALA A 421 -13.98 9.52 -12.74
CA ALA A 421 -12.73 9.73 -13.46
C ALA A 421 -11.58 8.93 -12.84
N LEU A 422 -11.46 8.94 -11.50
CA LEU A 422 -10.49 8.10 -10.77
C LEU A 422 -10.74 6.61 -11.05
N TYR A 423 -11.98 6.16 -10.92
CA TYR A 423 -12.34 4.75 -11.17
C TYR A 423 -12.04 4.32 -12.62
N ASN A 424 -12.32 5.17 -13.60
CA ASN A 424 -12.03 4.89 -15.01
C ASN A 424 -10.52 4.74 -15.25
N SER A 425 -9.72 5.64 -14.67
CA SER A 425 -8.25 5.56 -14.76
C SER A 425 -7.71 4.27 -14.13
N VAL A 426 -8.19 3.90 -12.93
CA VAL A 426 -7.83 2.63 -12.28
C VAL A 426 -8.21 1.43 -13.15
N THR A 427 -9.40 1.46 -13.75
CA THR A 427 -9.88 0.36 -14.62
C THR A 427 -9.06 0.25 -15.90
N GLU A 428 -8.67 1.37 -16.52
CA GLU A 428 -7.82 1.38 -17.72
C GLU A 428 -6.43 0.78 -17.45
N HIS A 429 -5.80 1.21 -16.36
CA HIS A 429 -4.51 0.68 -15.94
C HIS A 429 -4.62 -0.79 -15.53
N TYR A 430 -5.75 -1.19 -14.95
CA TYR A 430 -6.00 -2.58 -14.56
C TYR A 430 -6.03 -3.49 -15.78
N ASN A 431 -6.73 -3.07 -16.83
CA ASN A 431 -6.78 -3.81 -18.08
C ASN A 431 -5.38 -3.93 -18.73
N THR A 432 -4.57 -2.86 -18.68
CA THR A 432 -3.19 -2.89 -19.19
C THR A 432 -2.32 -3.91 -18.44
N LEU A 433 -2.42 -3.91 -17.10
CA LEU A 433 -1.72 -4.89 -16.26
C LEU A 433 -2.24 -6.32 -16.47
N LYS A 434 -3.55 -6.51 -16.60
CA LYS A 434 -4.19 -7.80 -16.93
C LYS A 434 -3.69 -8.34 -18.26
N GLU A 435 -3.58 -7.50 -19.29
CA GLU A 435 -3.02 -7.88 -20.60
C GLU A 435 -1.53 -8.24 -20.51
N ALA A 436 -0.74 -7.50 -19.74
CA ALA A 436 0.69 -7.79 -19.52
C ALA A 436 0.91 -9.14 -18.83
N ILE A 437 0.13 -9.42 -17.79
CA ILE A 437 0.31 -10.58 -16.89
C ILE A 437 -0.47 -11.79 -17.39
N HIS A 438 -1.80 -11.72 -17.37
CA HIS A 438 -2.69 -12.82 -17.76
C HIS A 438 -2.72 -13.01 -19.27
N GLY A 439 -2.68 -11.92 -20.04
CA GLY A 439 -2.54 -11.94 -21.50
C GLY A 439 -1.15 -12.34 -21.99
N LYS A 440 -0.16 -12.45 -21.09
CA LYS A 440 1.24 -12.81 -21.37
C LYS A 440 1.92 -11.90 -22.40
N GLN A 441 1.45 -10.66 -22.55
CA GLN A 441 2.02 -9.70 -23.49
C GLN A 441 3.29 -9.04 -22.95
N GLY A 442 3.51 -9.10 -21.64
CA GLY A 442 4.59 -8.38 -20.97
C GLY A 442 4.58 -6.90 -21.34
N LEU A 443 5.76 -6.34 -21.65
CA LEU A 443 5.91 -4.92 -21.99
C LEU A 443 5.24 -4.53 -23.34
N ILE A 444 4.81 -5.50 -24.14
CA ILE A 444 4.17 -5.23 -25.44
C ILE A 444 2.76 -4.65 -25.27
N SER A 445 2.13 -4.82 -24.09
CA SER A 445 0.81 -4.24 -23.80
C SER A 445 0.78 -2.70 -23.89
N GLU A 446 1.94 -2.03 -23.83
CA GLU A 446 2.05 -0.58 -24.07
C GLU A 446 1.77 -0.17 -25.52
N CYS A 447 2.03 -1.07 -26.48
CA CYS A 447 2.18 -0.70 -27.88
C CYS A 447 0.85 -0.65 -28.66
N TRP A 448 -0.30 -0.82 -28.00
CA TRP A 448 -1.62 -0.80 -28.66
C TRP A 448 -2.66 0.00 -27.86
N ARG A 449 -2.64 1.35 -28.02
CA ARG A 449 -3.85 2.21 -28.06
C ARG A 449 -3.53 3.64 -28.51
N PRO A 450 -3.59 3.97 -29.81
CA PRO A 450 -3.93 5.31 -30.24
C PRO A 450 -5.45 5.42 -30.30
N LYS A 451 -6.10 5.70 -29.17
CA LYS A 451 -7.47 6.23 -29.15
C LYS A 451 -7.54 7.41 -28.19
N ALA A 452 -7.23 8.58 -28.75
CA ALA A 452 -7.71 9.89 -28.32
C ALA A 452 -7.54 10.24 -26.83
N CYS A 453 -6.29 10.41 -26.38
CA CYS A 453 -5.99 11.35 -25.30
C CYS A 453 -5.20 12.52 -25.89
N TYR A 454 -5.86 13.67 -26.01
CA TYR A 454 -5.24 14.97 -26.28
C TYR A 454 -4.46 15.38 -25.03
N ASN A 455 -3.22 14.89 -24.90
CA ASN A 455 -2.07 15.51 -24.24
C ASN A 455 -0.99 14.44 -24.14
N ALA A 456 0.00 14.53 -25.03
CA ALA A 456 1.15 13.65 -25.02
C ALA A 456 2.04 13.98 -23.82
N GLN A 457 1.92 13.20 -22.75
CA GLN A 457 2.98 13.01 -21.76
C GLN A 457 3.32 11.52 -21.71
N LEU A 458 4.61 11.25 -21.83
CA LEU A 458 5.21 9.93 -22.02
C LEU A 458 4.84 8.97 -20.89
N CYS A 459 4.11 7.89 -21.21
CA CYS A 459 4.08 6.70 -20.37
C CYS A 459 5.39 5.94 -20.59
N THR A 460 6.16 5.70 -19.53
CA THR A 460 7.38 4.87 -19.56
C THR A 460 7.28 3.82 -18.46
N TRP A 461 7.45 2.55 -18.82
CA TRP A 461 7.66 1.48 -17.83
C TRP A 461 9.15 1.18 -17.73
N ASP A 462 9.65 1.14 -16.50
CA ASP A 462 11.01 0.71 -16.19
C ASP A 462 10.97 -0.73 -15.67
N ILE A 463 11.86 -1.58 -16.19
CA ILE A 463 11.92 -3.00 -15.84
C ILE A 463 12.74 -3.18 -14.55
N VAL A 464 12.21 -3.95 -13.59
CA VAL A 464 13.02 -4.59 -12.54
C VAL A 464 13.55 -5.91 -13.10
N LEU A 465 14.77 -5.93 -13.63
CA LEU A 465 15.44 -7.18 -14.07
C LEU A 465 16.39 -7.71 -12.98
N PRO A 466 16.24 -8.96 -12.51
CA PRO A 466 17.29 -9.66 -11.78
C PRO A 466 18.29 -10.26 -12.76
N GLY A 467 19.57 -9.90 -12.61
CA GLY A 467 20.65 -10.31 -13.51
C GLY A 467 21.01 -11.80 -13.45
N TRP A 468 21.30 -12.37 -14.61
CA TRP A 468 22.14 -13.57 -14.75
C TRP A 468 23.25 -13.27 -15.76
N THR A 469 24.50 -13.41 -15.30
CA THR A 469 25.69 -13.57 -16.12
C THR A 469 25.65 -14.93 -16.80
N LEU A 470 25.61 -14.97 -18.13
CA LEU A 470 25.94 -16.15 -18.91
C LEU A 470 27.17 -15.82 -19.77
N TYR A 471 28.31 -16.35 -19.32
CA TYR A 471 29.44 -16.65 -20.18
C TYR A 471 28.98 -17.67 -21.22
N GLN A 472 28.87 -17.26 -22.48
CA GLN A 472 29.27 -18.06 -23.64
C GLN A 472 29.29 -17.13 -24.86
N GLU A 473 30.50 -16.82 -25.32
CA GLU A 473 30.77 -16.12 -26.58
C GLU A 473 30.20 -16.95 -27.74
N GLY A 474 29.29 -16.38 -28.55
CA GLY A 474 28.84 -17.02 -29.77
C GLY A 474 27.60 -16.44 -30.44
N GLU A 475 26.55 -16.07 -29.70
CA GLU A 475 25.23 -15.80 -30.31
C GLU A 475 24.76 -14.34 -30.29
N VAL A 476 25.55 -13.41 -29.75
CA VAL A 476 25.17 -11.98 -29.71
C VAL A 476 25.43 -11.25 -31.04
N LEU A 477 26.24 -11.82 -31.93
CA LEU A 477 26.62 -11.14 -33.17
C LEU A 477 25.51 -11.19 -34.25
N GLU A 478 24.66 -12.23 -34.29
CA GLU A 478 23.56 -12.30 -35.27
C GLU A 478 22.37 -11.39 -34.92
N PHE A 479 22.12 -11.15 -33.63
CA PHE A 479 21.01 -10.30 -33.20
C PHE A 479 21.29 -8.81 -33.42
N ILE A 480 22.55 -8.38 -33.27
CA ILE A 480 22.95 -6.98 -33.50
C ILE A 480 23.00 -6.66 -35.01
N ILE A 481 23.39 -7.62 -35.86
CA ILE A 481 23.39 -7.44 -37.32
C ILE A 481 21.94 -7.36 -37.85
N SER A 482 20.99 -8.10 -37.27
CA SER A 482 19.58 -8.04 -37.66
C SER A 482 18.92 -6.69 -37.33
N LEU A 483 19.24 -6.08 -36.19
CA LEU A 483 18.73 -4.75 -35.83
C LEU A 483 19.35 -3.62 -36.68
N ALA A 484 20.61 -3.74 -37.09
CA ALA A 484 21.25 -2.77 -37.98
C ALA A 484 20.65 -2.78 -39.40
N ILE A 485 20.29 -3.96 -39.92
CA ILE A 485 19.67 -4.09 -41.25
C ILE A 485 18.25 -3.51 -41.27
N VAL A 486 17.47 -3.68 -40.19
CA VAL A 486 16.12 -3.10 -40.08
C VAL A 486 16.16 -1.56 -39.98
N GLN A 487 17.15 -0.99 -39.28
CA GLN A 487 17.30 0.47 -39.22
C GLN A 487 17.80 1.10 -40.54
N ILE A 488 18.60 0.37 -41.33
CA ILE A 488 19.04 0.84 -42.66
C ILE A 488 17.89 0.80 -43.68
N PHE A 489 17.01 -0.22 -43.62
CA PHE A 489 15.83 -0.28 -44.50
C PHE A 489 14.74 0.75 -44.13
N ALA A 490 14.61 1.12 -42.85
CA ALA A 490 13.66 2.15 -42.41
C ALA A 490 14.07 3.56 -42.85
N ARG A 491 15.38 3.86 -42.93
CA ARG A 491 15.88 5.17 -43.40
C ARG A 491 15.78 5.37 -44.91
N ASN A 492 15.80 4.30 -45.72
CA ASN A 492 15.71 4.42 -47.18
C ASN A 492 14.28 4.54 -47.73
N ARG A 493 13.22 4.24 -46.94
CA ARG A 493 11.82 4.47 -47.38
C ARG A 493 11.33 5.90 -47.19
N SER A 494 12.06 6.74 -46.45
CA SER A 494 11.71 8.14 -46.22
C SER A 494 12.24 9.10 -47.29
N ALA A 495 13.04 8.63 -48.25
CA ALA A 495 13.64 9.45 -49.31
C ALA A 495 13.01 9.25 -50.71
N GLN A 496 11.90 8.51 -50.83
CA GLN A 496 11.21 8.25 -52.11
C GLN A 496 9.75 8.74 -52.16
N LYS A 497 9.39 9.69 -51.28
CA LYS A 497 8.17 10.49 -51.40
C LYS A 497 8.49 11.97 -51.18
N MET A 498 9.17 12.56 -52.16
CA MET A 498 9.04 13.96 -52.56
C MET A 498 9.00 14.00 -54.07
#